data_AF-A0A068F7H5-F1
#
_entry.id   AF-A0A068F7H5-F1
#
_cell.length_a   1.000
_cell.length_b   1.000
_cell.length_c   1.000
_cell.angle_alpha   90.00
_cell.angle_beta   90.00
_cell.angle_gamma   90.00
#
_symmetry.space_group_name_H-M   'P 1'
#
loop_
_entity.id
_entity.type
_entity.pdbx_description
1 polymer ?
#
loop_
_entity_poly.entity_id
_entity_poly.type
_entity_poly.pdbx_seq_one_letter_code
_entity_poly.pdbx_strand_id
1 'polypeptide(L)'
;VQREKDAGVYSVKAALERSKMFENADPGWQSVLKAHFGAIPRGEYAASTAEARMMRFSKAPGMRNMATLGSMDEIRHTQLQLYFPHEHVSKNRQFDWAHKAFDTNEWAAIASRHFFDDIMMARDAISVGIMLTFGFET
;
A
#
# COMPACT_ATOMS: atom_id res chain seq x y z
N VAL A 1 4.09 9.53 18.10
CA VAL A 1 3.94 8.20 17.43
C VAL A 1 4.15 8.25 15.92
N GLN A 2 3.16 8.57 15.04
CA GLN A 2 3.36 8.43 13.57
C GLN A 2 4.58 9.23 13.03
N ARG A 3 4.81 10.45 13.53
CA ARG A 3 6.03 11.23 13.26
C ARG A 3 7.33 10.47 13.56
N GLU A 4 7.39 9.78 14.69
CA GLU A 4 8.58 9.06 15.14
C GLU A 4 8.81 7.78 14.34
N LYS A 5 7.72 7.10 13.92
CA LYS A 5 7.81 5.99 12.99
C LYS A 5 8.47 6.42 11.69
N ASP A 6 8.07 7.57 11.15
CA ASP A 6 8.65 8.09 9.91
C ASP A 6 10.09 8.58 10.11
N ALA A 7 10.36 9.29 11.20
CA ALA A 7 11.74 9.65 11.55
C ALA A 7 12.66 8.41 11.59
N GLY A 8 12.19 7.29 12.15
CA GLY A 8 12.91 6.02 12.15
C GLY A 8 13.09 5.42 10.75
N VAL A 9 11.99 5.17 10.03
CA VAL A 9 12.01 4.39 8.78
C VAL A 9 12.80 5.10 7.67
N TYR A 10 12.65 6.42 7.54
CA TYR A 10 13.39 7.20 6.55
C TYR A 10 14.87 7.34 6.92
N SER A 11 15.20 7.46 8.22
CA SER A 11 16.60 7.50 8.66
C SER A 11 17.31 6.18 8.41
N VAL A 12 16.66 5.04 8.68
CA VAL A 12 17.21 3.71 8.40
C VAL A 12 17.44 3.51 6.90
N LYS A 13 16.47 3.90 6.06
CA LYS A 13 16.65 3.86 4.60
C LYS A 13 17.88 4.66 4.19
N ALA A 14 17.95 5.95 4.57
CA ALA A 14 19.04 6.86 4.22
C ALA A 14 20.42 6.32 4.66
N ALA A 15 20.50 5.76 5.87
CA ALA A 15 21.74 5.18 6.38
C ALA A 15 22.23 3.96 5.57
N LEU A 16 21.31 3.25 4.91
CA LEU A 16 21.59 2.02 4.16
C LEU A 16 21.62 2.20 2.63
N GLU A 17 21.32 3.36 2.06
CA GLU A 17 21.25 3.56 0.59
C GLU A 17 22.55 3.17 -0.13
N ARG A 18 23.70 3.36 0.53
CA ARG A 18 25.02 3.03 -0.04
C ARG A 18 25.50 1.60 0.21
N SER A 19 24.70 0.77 0.88
CA SER A 19 25.07 -0.59 1.27
C SER A 19 25.16 -1.58 0.10
N LYS A 20 24.57 -1.25 -1.06
CA LYS A 20 24.37 -2.18 -2.19
C LYS A 20 23.58 -3.43 -1.83
N MET A 21 22.75 -3.37 -0.77
CA MET A 21 21.93 -4.50 -0.33
C MET A 21 21.03 -5.03 -1.44
N PHE A 22 20.44 -4.17 -2.27
CA PHE A 22 19.59 -4.59 -3.38
C PHE A 22 20.38 -5.38 -4.43
N GLU A 23 21.52 -4.84 -4.88
CA GLU A 23 22.36 -5.47 -5.91
C GLU A 23 22.96 -6.80 -5.47
N ASN A 24 23.27 -6.93 -4.18
CA ASN A 24 23.84 -8.14 -3.60
C ASN A 24 22.77 -9.12 -3.10
N ALA A 25 21.49 -8.75 -3.13
CA ALA A 25 20.41 -9.64 -2.73
C ALA A 25 20.24 -10.78 -3.74
N ASP A 26 19.76 -11.93 -3.23
CA ASP A 26 19.36 -13.05 -4.07
C ASP A 26 18.34 -12.58 -5.14
N PRO A 27 18.45 -13.03 -6.41
CA PRO A 27 17.52 -12.65 -7.46
C PRO A 27 16.05 -12.96 -7.13
N GLY A 28 15.78 -14.00 -6.34
CA GLY A 28 14.46 -14.31 -5.80
C GLY A 28 13.95 -13.19 -4.90
N TRP A 29 14.79 -12.67 -4.00
CA TRP A 29 14.41 -11.54 -3.14
C TRP A 29 14.16 -10.26 -3.93
N GLN A 30 15.00 -9.97 -4.93
CA GLN A 30 14.75 -8.84 -5.83
C GLN A 30 13.41 -8.95 -6.54
N SER A 31 13.02 -10.17 -6.92
CA SER A 31 11.74 -10.46 -7.57
C SER A 31 10.56 -10.31 -6.60
N VAL A 32 10.71 -10.75 -5.34
CA VAL A 32 9.71 -10.53 -4.28
C VAL A 32 9.46 -9.05 -4.06
N LEU A 33 10.51 -8.22 -3.99
CA LEU A 33 10.35 -6.76 -3.84
C LEU A 33 9.58 -6.16 -5.01
N LYS A 34 9.90 -6.54 -6.25
CA LYS A 34 9.19 -6.05 -7.44
C LYS A 34 7.74 -6.49 -7.46
N ALA A 35 7.45 -7.74 -7.10
CA ALA A 35 6.09 -8.27 -7.05
C ALA A 35 5.25 -7.55 -5.98
N HIS A 36 5.81 -7.40 -4.77
CA HIS A 36 5.17 -6.67 -3.68
C HIS A 36 4.87 -5.22 -4.07
N PHE A 37 5.89 -4.47 -4.50
CA PHE A 37 5.69 -3.08 -4.87
C PHE A 37 4.82 -2.92 -6.13
N GLY A 38 4.78 -3.88 -7.04
CA GLY A 38 3.85 -3.84 -8.17
C GLY A 38 2.38 -4.04 -7.76
N ALA A 39 2.11 -4.89 -6.77
CA ALA A 39 0.76 -5.32 -6.43
C ALA A 39 0.08 -4.51 -5.32
N ILE A 40 0.83 -3.83 -4.46
CA ILE A 40 0.31 -3.31 -3.18
C ILE A 40 0.13 -1.78 -3.12
N PRO A 41 1.11 -0.92 -3.47
CA PRO A 41 1.09 0.50 -3.10
C PRO A 41 -0.14 1.28 -3.59
N ARG A 42 -0.63 0.97 -4.79
CA ARG A 42 -1.85 1.60 -5.34
C ARG A 42 -3.13 1.02 -4.73
N GLY A 43 -3.08 -0.23 -4.25
CA GLY A 43 -4.11 -0.83 -3.40
C GLY A 43 -4.22 -0.12 -2.05
N GLU A 44 -3.09 0.12 -1.37
CA GLU A 44 -3.06 0.92 -0.13
C GLU A 44 -3.69 2.30 -0.34
N TYR A 45 -3.39 2.95 -1.47
CA TYR A 45 -3.98 4.27 -1.73
C TYR A 45 -5.49 4.21 -1.90
N ALA A 46 -5.97 3.17 -2.56
CA ALA A 46 -7.40 2.90 -2.68
C ALA A 46 -8.03 2.60 -1.31
N ALA A 47 -7.32 1.89 -0.43
CA ALA A 47 -7.77 1.59 0.93
C ALA A 47 -8.00 2.88 1.75
N SER A 48 -7.22 3.96 1.52
CA SER A 48 -7.50 5.26 2.16
C SER A 48 -8.91 5.81 1.83
N THR A 49 -9.43 5.52 0.63
CA THR A 49 -10.79 5.87 0.20
C THR A 49 -11.83 4.90 0.77
N ALA A 50 -11.48 3.63 0.93
CA ALA A 50 -12.33 2.65 1.61
C ALA A 50 -12.51 3.03 3.10
N GLU A 51 -11.44 3.42 3.77
CA GLU A 51 -11.50 4.00 5.11
C GLU A 51 -12.34 5.28 5.13
N ALA A 52 -12.18 6.15 4.13
CA ALA A 52 -13.01 7.35 4.01
C ALA A 52 -14.52 7.03 3.83
N ARG A 53 -14.88 5.88 3.23
CA ARG A 53 -16.26 5.37 3.17
C ARG A 53 -16.79 5.15 4.59
N MET A 54 -16.04 4.46 5.44
CA MET A 54 -16.43 4.19 6.82
C MET A 54 -16.45 5.48 7.65
N MET A 55 -15.44 6.34 7.48
CA MET A 55 -15.35 7.67 8.10
C MET A 55 -16.61 8.50 7.84
N ARG A 56 -17.12 8.49 6.61
CA ARG A 56 -18.27 9.31 6.23
C ARG A 56 -19.62 8.66 6.53
N PHE A 57 -19.78 7.38 6.25
CA PHE A 57 -21.10 6.74 6.14
C PHE A 57 -21.45 5.79 7.29
N SER A 58 -20.49 5.43 8.16
CA SER A 58 -20.82 4.61 9.32
C SER A 58 -21.73 5.35 10.29
N LYS A 59 -22.77 4.66 10.80
CA LYS A 59 -23.62 5.17 11.88
C LYS A 59 -22.90 5.12 13.23
N ALA A 60 -21.91 4.22 13.41
CA ALA A 60 -21.16 4.06 14.64
C ALA A 60 -20.09 5.18 14.78
N PRO A 61 -20.18 6.08 15.78
CA PRO A 61 -19.25 7.20 15.91
C PRO A 61 -17.80 6.76 16.12
N GLY A 62 -17.59 5.69 16.90
CA GLY A 62 -16.25 5.12 17.12
C GLY A 62 -15.61 4.63 15.83
N MET A 63 -16.39 3.94 14.98
CA MET A 63 -15.91 3.51 13.66
C MET A 63 -15.53 4.70 12.79
N ARG A 64 -16.31 5.79 12.79
CA ARG A 64 -15.95 6.98 12.01
C ARG A 64 -14.61 7.58 12.44
N ASN A 65 -14.38 7.68 13.75
CA ASN A 65 -13.13 8.22 14.28
C ASN A 65 -11.92 7.31 13.97
N MET A 66 -12.08 6.00 14.12
CA MET A 66 -11.00 5.05 13.80
C MET A 66 -10.73 5.01 12.30
N ALA A 67 -11.76 5.08 11.46
CA ALA A 67 -11.59 5.13 10.02
C ALA A 67 -10.92 6.42 9.53
N THR A 68 -11.06 7.54 10.25
CA THR A 68 -10.23 8.72 9.99
C THR A 68 -8.74 8.42 10.19
N LEU A 69 -8.39 7.67 11.24
CA LEU A 69 -7.01 7.28 11.50
C LEU A 69 -6.52 6.24 10.47
N GLY A 70 -7.34 5.24 10.15
CA GLY A 70 -7.07 4.25 9.10
C GLY A 70 -6.79 4.93 7.75
N SER A 71 -7.62 5.90 7.36
CA SER A 71 -7.41 6.66 6.12
C SER A 71 -6.04 7.37 6.09
N MET A 72 -5.59 7.93 7.22
CA MET A 72 -4.25 8.52 7.32
C MET A 72 -3.13 7.47 7.26
N ASP A 73 -3.35 6.30 7.85
CA ASP A 73 -2.39 5.20 7.82
C ASP A 73 -2.22 4.66 6.40
N GLU A 74 -3.29 4.52 5.63
CA GLU A 74 -3.22 4.04 4.24
C GLU A 74 -2.57 5.03 3.27
N ILE A 75 -2.71 6.34 3.52
CA ILE A 75 -1.92 7.36 2.82
C ILE A 75 -0.43 7.17 3.13
N ARG A 76 -0.08 6.94 4.40
CA ARG A 76 1.30 6.70 4.83
C ARG A 76 1.86 5.43 4.18
N HIS A 77 1.10 4.33 4.19
CA HIS A 77 1.50 3.05 3.58
C HIS A 77 1.83 3.24 2.09
N THR A 78 0.93 3.89 1.35
CA THR A 78 1.12 4.23 -0.06
C THR A 78 2.41 5.00 -0.29
N GLN A 79 2.57 6.14 0.41
CA GLN A 79 3.67 7.07 0.14
C GLN A 79 5.02 6.44 0.47
N LEU A 80 5.11 5.68 1.56
CA LEU A 80 6.30 4.89 1.88
C LEU A 80 6.59 3.86 0.79
N GLN A 81 5.59 3.09 0.39
CA GLN A 81 5.75 2.02 -0.59
C GLN A 81 5.93 2.50 -2.04
N LEU A 82 5.78 3.81 -2.31
CA LEU A 82 6.22 4.43 -3.55
C LEU A 82 7.62 5.06 -3.42
N TYR A 83 7.91 5.70 -2.29
CA TYR A 83 9.21 6.35 -2.06
C TYR A 83 10.37 5.36 -2.00
N PHE A 84 10.17 4.20 -1.37
CA PHE A 84 11.22 3.20 -1.20
C PHE A 84 11.67 2.55 -2.53
N PRO A 85 10.77 1.98 -3.36
CA PRO A 85 11.18 1.39 -4.64
C PRO A 85 11.60 2.42 -5.68
N HIS A 86 11.24 3.70 -5.53
CA HIS A 86 11.65 4.76 -6.45
C HIS A 86 13.18 4.84 -6.63
N GLU A 87 13.95 4.56 -5.57
CA GLU A 87 15.43 4.52 -5.64
C GLU A 87 15.95 3.47 -6.64
N HIS A 88 15.17 2.43 -6.95
CA HIS A 88 15.59 1.32 -7.80
C HIS A 88 15.12 1.43 -9.25
N VAL A 89 14.36 2.49 -9.61
CA VAL A 89 13.87 2.71 -10.98
C VAL A 89 15.02 2.85 -11.98
N SER A 90 16.13 3.49 -11.59
CA SER A 90 17.34 3.62 -12.41
C SER A 90 18.10 2.29 -12.59
N LYS A 91 17.86 1.31 -11.69
CA LYS A 91 18.54 0.01 -11.69
C LYS A 91 17.79 -1.02 -12.54
N ASN A 92 16.46 -1.00 -12.51
CA ASN A 92 15.65 -1.92 -13.28
C ASN A 92 14.25 -1.34 -13.55
N ARG A 93 13.82 -1.33 -14.83
CA ARG A 93 12.51 -0.83 -15.24
C ARG A 93 11.31 -1.53 -14.58
N GLN A 94 11.49 -2.74 -14.05
CA GLN A 94 10.43 -3.41 -13.31
C GLN A 94 10.01 -2.65 -12.03
N PHE A 95 10.85 -1.78 -11.46
CA PHE A 95 10.44 -0.94 -10.32
C PHE A 95 9.50 0.22 -10.71
N ASP A 96 9.44 0.61 -11.98
CA ASP A 96 8.41 1.53 -12.49
C ASP A 96 6.99 0.97 -12.30
N TRP A 97 6.87 -0.36 -12.25
CA TRP A 97 5.60 -1.05 -12.00
C TRP A 97 5.05 -0.79 -10.61
N ALA A 98 5.86 -0.29 -9.67
CA ALA A 98 5.36 0.12 -8.36
C ALA A 98 4.28 1.20 -8.45
N HIS A 99 4.39 2.07 -9.45
CA HIS A 99 3.37 3.07 -9.75
C HIS A 99 2.46 2.61 -10.90
N LYS A 100 3.04 2.01 -11.94
CA LYS A 100 2.37 1.75 -13.23
C LYS A 100 1.40 0.56 -13.21
N ALA A 101 1.63 -0.47 -12.37
CA ALA A 101 0.94 -1.76 -12.52
C ALA A 101 -0.59 -1.64 -12.53
N PHE A 102 -1.16 -0.85 -11.61
CA PHE A 102 -2.61 -0.65 -11.51
C PHE A 102 -3.21 0.10 -12.71
N ASP A 103 -2.38 0.72 -13.54
CA ASP A 103 -2.78 1.41 -14.78
C ASP A 103 -2.54 0.51 -16.03
N THR A 104 -2.36 -0.80 -15.83
CA THR A 104 -2.21 -1.80 -16.90
C THR A 104 -3.29 -2.87 -16.85
N ASN A 105 -3.43 -3.59 -17.97
CA ASN A 105 -4.23 -4.83 -18.06
C ASN A 105 -3.35 -6.08 -17.98
N GLU A 106 -2.21 -5.99 -17.31
CA GLU A 106 -1.44 -7.17 -16.92
C GLU A 106 -2.31 -8.03 -15.96
N TRP A 107 -2.25 -9.34 -16.09
CA TRP A 107 -3.25 -10.24 -15.49
C TRP A 107 -3.23 -10.20 -13.96
N ALA A 108 -2.06 -10.10 -13.33
CA ALA A 108 -1.95 -9.99 -11.89
C ALA A 108 -2.49 -8.63 -11.41
N ALA A 109 -2.25 -7.54 -12.14
CA ALA A 109 -2.84 -6.24 -11.84
C ALA A 109 -4.38 -6.25 -11.95
N ILE A 110 -4.94 -6.98 -12.94
CA ILE A 110 -6.40 -7.19 -13.04
C ILE A 110 -6.91 -7.96 -11.82
N ALA A 111 -6.25 -9.06 -11.44
CA ALA A 111 -6.63 -9.85 -10.27
C ALA A 111 -6.60 -9.02 -8.98
N SER A 112 -5.54 -8.23 -8.77
CA SER A 112 -5.42 -7.33 -7.62
C SER A 112 -6.55 -6.30 -7.58
N ARG A 113 -6.81 -5.59 -8.69
CA ARG A 113 -7.91 -4.62 -8.74
C ARG A 113 -9.26 -5.27 -8.53
N HIS A 114 -9.52 -6.41 -9.17
CA HIS A 114 -10.79 -7.11 -8.98
C HIS A 114 -11.02 -7.49 -7.52
N PHE A 115 -10.00 -8.01 -6.83
CA PHE A 115 -10.10 -8.33 -5.41
C PHE A 115 -10.37 -7.09 -4.56
N PHE A 116 -9.53 -6.06 -4.67
CA PHE A 116 -9.65 -4.85 -3.87
C PHE A 116 -10.92 -4.06 -4.17
N ASP A 117 -11.32 -3.96 -5.44
CA ASP A 117 -12.54 -3.25 -5.81
C ASP A 117 -13.77 -3.92 -5.18
N ASP A 118 -13.78 -5.25 -5.14
CA ASP A 118 -14.89 -6.02 -4.59
C ASP A 118 -15.00 -5.93 -3.07
N ILE A 119 -13.88 -5.97 -2.34
CA ILE A 119 -13.93 -5.99 -0.88
C ILE A 119 -13.98 -4.59 -0.24
N MET A 120 -13.48 -3.55 -0.92
CA MET A 120 -13.30 -2.24 -0.29
C MET A 120 -13.72 -1.01 -1.11
N MET A 121 -13.75 -1.08 -2.45
CA MET A 121 -14.11 0.10 -3.25
C MET A 121 -15.59 0.16 -3.63
N ALA A 122 -16.24 -0.98 -3.84
CA ALA A 122 -17.62 -1.09 -4.32
C ALA A 122 -18.62 -1.56 -3.24
N ARG A 123 -18.30 -1.34 -1.95
CA ARG A 123 -19.10 -1.78 -0.81
C ARG A 123 -19.57 -0.63 0.08
N ASP A 124 -20.64 -0.85 0.84
CA ASP A 124 -21.08 0.07 1.88
C ASP A 124 -20.14 0.02 3.11
N ALA A 125 -20.28 1.01 4.01
CA ALA A 125 -19.38 1.17 5.15
C ALA A 125 -19.30 -0.04 6.09
N ILE A 126 -20.40 -0.80 6.26
CA ILE A 126 -20.37 -1.96 7.14
C ILE A 126 -19.68 -3.14 6.45
N SER A 127 -19.98 -3.36 5.17
CA SER A 127 -19.28 -4.37 4.38
C SER A 127 -17.79 -4.10 4.28
N VAL A 128 -17.34 -2.85 4.08
CA VAL A 128 -15.90 -2.52 4.13
C VAL A 128 -15.30 -2.90 5.49
N GLY A 129 -15.93 -2.53 6.59
CA GLY A 129 -15.45 -2.85 7.94
C GLY A 129 -15.48 -4.35 8.31
N ILE A 130 -16.08 -5.21 7.49
CA ILE A 130 -16.04 -6.67 7.66
C ILE A 130 -15.08 -7.30 6.65
N MET A 131 -15.18 -6.92 5.38
CA MET A 131 -14.47 -7.58 4.29
C MET A 131 -13.02 -7.11 4.18
N LEU A 132 -12.76 -5.81 4.35
CA LEU A 132 -11.40 -5.26 4.35
C LEU A 132 -10.74 -5.51 5.72
N THR A 133 -11.23 -4.83 6.76
CA THR A 133 -10.45 -4.75 8.00
C THR A 133 -10.40 -6.06 8.77
N PHE A 134 -11.51 -6.79 8.85
CA PHE A 134 -11.53 -8.11 9.49
C PHE A 134 -11.13 -9.23 8.54
N GLY A 135 -11.70 -9.26 7.33
CA GLY A 135 -11.53 -10.37 6.39
C GLY A 135 -10.15 -10.43 5.71
N PHE A 136 -9.45 -9.30 5.60
CA PHE A 136 -8.16 -9.22 4.92
C PHE A 136 -7.01 -8.74 5.83
N GLU A 137 -7.23 -7.78 6.72
CA GLU A 137 -6.14 -7.15 7.49
C GLU A 137 -5.85 -7.79 8.87
N THR A 138 -6.87 -8.32 9.56
CA THR A 138 -6.75 -8.82 10.96
C THR A 138 -6.20 -10.26 11.04
#